data_AF-A0A9E3USF2-F1
#
_entry.id   AF-A0A9E3USF2-F1
#
_cell.length_a   1.000
_cell.length_b   1.000
_cell.length_c   1.000
_cell.angle_alpha   90.00
_cell.angle_beta   90.00
_cell.angle_gamma   90.00
#
_symmetry.space_group_name_H-M   'P 1'
#
loop_
_entity.id
_entity.type
_entity.pdbx_description
1 polymer ?
#
loop_
_entity_poly.entity_id
_entity_poly.type
_entity_poly.pdbx_seq_one_letter_code
_entity_poly.pdbx_strand_id
1 'polypeptide(L)'
;MKIIRHPLLMRPSPEQELEQAVDRALRALPERSAPATLMPRVRQAIAERQRLPWWRKSFQHWPGPARWMFLGLTTALAVLVLSAGWGGSDGAGYRWMAQEALAVAGYLEVAAGVLGTLTNAGLAVAGTLGPAWIWGAAAVAGACYLTTLGLGTFCYRLVSQRI
;
A
#
# COMPACT_ATOMS: atom_id res chain seq x y z
N MET A 1 5.23 -13.79 49.59
CA MET A 1 6.52 -13.87 48.84
C MET A 1 6.93 -12.46 48.44
N LYS A 2 8.06 -11.97 48.97
CA LYS A 2 8.56 -10.61 48.75
C LYS A 2 9.63 -10.70 47.66
N ILE A 3 9.32 -10.25 46.45
CA ILE A 3 10.27 -10.24 45.32
C ILE A 3 11.29 -9.13 45.61
N ILE A 4 12.45 -9.53 46.11
CA ILE A 4 13.61 -8.64 46.28
C ILE A 4 14.14 -8.35 44.88
N ARG A 5 13.82 -7.17 44.32
CA ARG A 5 14.48 -6.68 43.10
C ARG A 5 15.92 -6.33 43.47
N HIS A 6 16.86 -7.16 43.04
CA HIS A 6 18.29 -6.87 43.15
C HIS A 6 18.63 -5.59 42.35
N PRO A 7 19.30 -4.58 42.95
CA PRO A 7 19.59 -3.29 42.31
C PRO A 7 20.77 -3.32 41.32
N LEU A 8 21.26 -4.50 40.91
CA LEU A 8 22.49 -4.65 40.11
C LEU A 8 22.27 -4.80 38.59
N LEU A 9 21.02 -4.71 38.11
CA LEU A 9 20.66 -4.83 36.69
C LEU A 9 20.40 -3.49 35.96
N MET A 10 20.69 -2.36 36.60
CA MET A 10 20.59 -1.01 35.99
C MET A 10 21.98 -0.41 35.73
N ARG A 11 22.95 -1.21 35.29
CA ARG A 11 24.05 -0.60 34.53
C ARG A 11 23.46 -0.26 33.16
N PRO A 12 23.39 1.03 32.78
CA PRO A 12 22.97 1.37 31.43
C PRO A 12 23.81 0.58 30.45
N SER A 13 23.19 0.03 29.41
CA SER A 13 23.96 -0.61 28.36
C SER A 13 24.99 0.40 27.82
N PRO A 14 26.16 -0.03 27.34
CA PRO A 14 27.12 0.89 26.75
C PRO A 14 26.50 1.76 25.63
N GLU A 15 25.46 1.28 24.97
CA GLU A 15 24.62 2.05 24.03
C GLU A 15 23.85 3.19 24.71
N GLN A 16 23.26 2.96 25.89
CA GLN A 16 22.55 3.98 26.66
C GLN A 16 23.49 5.04 27.23
N GLU A 17 24.70 4.67 27.65
CA GLU A 17 25.71 5.65 28.09
C GLU A 17 26.16 6.53 26.93
N LEU A 18 26.37 5.93 25.75
CA LEU A 18 26.70 6.65 24.53
C LEU A 18 25.55 7.59 24.11
N GLU A 19 24.31 7.12 24.14
CA GLU A 19 23.13 7.91 23.80
C GLU A 19 22.99 9.11 24.74
N GLN A 20 23.20 8.93 26.05
CA GLN A 20 23.18 10.01 27.03
C GLN A 20 24.33 11.01 26.85
N ALA A 21 25.54 10.52 26.52
CA ALA A 21 26.69 11.38 26.25
C ALA A 21 26.47 12.22 24.98
N VAL A 22 25.92 11.62 23.92
CA VAL A 22 25.56 12.30 22.69
C VAL A 22 24.43 13.31 22.93
N ASP A 23 23.36 12.95 23.63
CA ASP A 23 22.24 13.86 23.91
C ASP A 23 22.70 15.07 24.75
N ARG A 24 23.59 14.85 25.73
CA ARG A 24 24.20 15.94 26.49
C ARG A 24 25.07 16.85 25.62
N ALA A 25 25.88 16.28 24.74
CA ALA A 25 26.70 17.05 23.81
C ALA A 25 25.85 17.85 22.81
N LEU A 26 24.76 17.25 22.31
CA LEU A 26 23.82 17.89 21.38
C LEU A 26 23.08 19.06 22.03
N ARG A 27 22.62 18.90 23.28
CA ARG A 27 21.95 19.98 24.03
C ARG A 27 22.89 21.10 24.45
N ALA A 28 24.18 20.84 24.53
CA ALA A 28 25.20 21.84 24.83
C ALA A 28 25.53 22.73 23.61
N LEU A 29 25.05 22.40 22.40
CA LEU A 29 25.22 23.28 21.25
C LEU A 29 24.38 24.55 21.42
N PRO A 30 24.92 25.72 21.03
CA PRO A 30 24.18 26.98 21.08
C PRO A 30 22.98 26.94 20.15
N GLU A 31 21.88 27.58 20.56
CA GLU A 31 20.69 27.76 19.72
C GLU A 31 21.05 28.58 18.47
N ARG A 32 21.32 27.87 17.39
CA ARG A 32 21.63 28.47 16.09
C ARG A 32 20.33 28.64 15.33
N SER A 33 20.03 29.88 14.92
CA SER A 33 18.89 30.17 14.07
C SER A 33 18.93 29.30 12.81
N ALA A 34 17.85 28.54 12.58
CA ALA A 34 17.75 27.68 11.41
C ALA A 34 17.77 28.55 10.14
N PRO A 35 18.55 28.18 9.11
CA PRO A 35 18.57 28.93 7.87
C PRO A 35 17.17 28.97 7.26
N ALA A 36 16.74 30.14 6.76
CA ALA A 36 15.40 30.35 6.22
C ALA A 36 15.03 29.39 5.07
N THR A 37 16.04 28.78 4.42
CA THR A 37 15.88 27.80 3.36
C THR A 37 15.58 26.38 3.85
N LEU A 38 15.72 26.10 5.16
CA LEU A 38 15.57 24.76 5.73
C LEU A 38 14.12 24.29 5.67
N MET A 39 13.18 25.16 6.06
CA MET A 39 11.75 24.87 6.01
C MET A 39 11.25 24.54 4.59
N PRO A 40 11.53 25.35 3.54
CA PRO A 40 11.12 25.01 2.18
C PRO A 40 11.81 23.74 1.66
N ARG A 41 13.09 23.50 1.98
CA ARG A 41 13.80 22.27 1.58
C ARG A 41 13.19 21.01 2.20
N VAL A 42 12.86 21.05 3.49
CA VAL A 42 12.21 19.92 4.18
C VAL A 42 10.83 19.65 3.58
N ARG A 43 10.03 20.70 3.35
CA ARG A 43 8.71 20.55 2.71
C ARG A 43 8.82 19.96 1.30
N GLN A 44 9.80 20.40 0.51
CA GLN A 44 10.05 19.86 -0.82
C GLN A 44 10.45 18.37 -0.75
N ALA A 45 11.37 18.00 0.15
CA ALA A 45 11.78 16.61 0.32
C ALA A 45 10.62 15.70 0.77
N ILE A 46 9.72 16.20 1.61
CA ILE A 46 8.51 15.45 2.02
C ILE A 46 7.55 15.28 0.82
N ALA A 47 7.33 16.34 0.04
CA ALA A 47 6.48 16.28 -1.16
C ALA A 47 7.03 15.29 -2.20
N GLU A 48 8.35 15.25 -2.39
CA GLU A 48 9.02 14.29 -3.26
C GLU A 48 8.81 12.85 -2.77
N ARG A 49 8.91 12.61 -1.45
CA ARG A 49 8.62 11.29 -0.86
C ARG A 49 7.16 10.87 -1.03
N GLN A 50 6.21 11.81 -0.97
CA GLN A 50 4.79 11.51 -1.19
C GLN A 50 4.50 11.17 -2.66
N ARG A 51 5.27 11.72 -3.61
CA ARG A 51 5.17 11.40 -5.04
C ARG A 51 5.81 10.06 -5.42
N LEU A 52 6.46 9.37 -4.48
CA LEU A 52 7.04 8.07 -4.78
C LEU A 52 5.96 7.07 -5.23
N PRO A 53 6.28 6.25 -6.24
CA PRO A 53 5.41 5.17 -6.65
C PRO A 53 5.15 4.19 -5.49
N TRP A 54 3.99 3.55 -5.49
CA TRP A 54 3.55 2.68 -4.40
C TRP A 54 4.52 1.53 -4.12
N TRP A 55 5.22 0.99 -5.12
CA TRP A 55 6.19 -0.09 -4.96
C TRP A 55 7.47 0.32 -4.22
N ARG A 56 7.79 1.62 -4.15
CA ARG A 56 8.92 2.15 -3.35
C ARG A 56 8.49 2.58 -1.95
N LYS A 57 7.19 2.52 -1.64
CA LYS A 57 6.64 2.83 -0.31
C LYS A 57 6.50 1.56 0.52
N SER A 58 6.32 1.73 1.82
CA SER A 58 6.06 0.62 2.74
C SER A 58 4.82 -0.17 2.31
N PHE A 59 4.78 -1.46 2.66
CA PHE A 59 3.71 -2.40 2.30
C PHE A 59 2.29 -1.87 2.61
N GLN A 60 2.15 -1.07 3.67
CA GLN A 60 0.89 -0.42 4.06
C GLN A 60 0.39 0.66 3.09
N HIS A 61 1.16 1.07 2.08
CA HIS A 61 0.76 2.06 1.07
C HIS A 61 0.48 1.42 -0.29
N TRP A 62 0.62 0.10 -0.42
CA TRP A 62 0.40 -0.58 -1.69
C TRP A 62 -1.09 -0.58 -2.04
N PRO A 63 -1.47 -0.54 -3.32
CA PRO A 63 -2.85 -0.71 -3.72
C PRO A 63 -3.35 -2.10 -3.27
N GLY A 64 -4.61 -2.18 -2.84
CA GLY A 64 -5.25 -3.40 -2.31
C GLY A 64 -4.91 -4.69 -3.08
N PRO A 65 -5.09 -4.75 -4.42
CA PRO A 65 -4.78 -5.96 -5.18
C PRO A 65 -3.31 -6.36 -5.12
N ALA A 66 -2.38 -5.41 -5.14
CA ALA A 66 -0.95 -5.72 -5.07
C ALA A 66 -0.54 -6.31 -3.72
N ARG A 67 -1.20 -5.90 -2.61
CA ARG A 67 -0.96 -6.51 -1.28
C ARG A 67 -1.40 -7.96 -1.27
N TRP A 68 -2.61 -8.24 -1.74
CA TRP A 68 -3.15 -9.59 -1.77
C TRP A 68 -2.33 -10.51 -2.68
N MET A 69 -1.87 -10.00 -3.81
CA MET A 69 -1.01 -10.76 -4.71
C MET A 69 0.34 -11.10 -4.06
N PHE A 70 0.97 -10.13 -3.38
CA PHE A 70 2.23 -10.36 -2.67
C PHE A 70 2.08 -11.32 -1.49
N LEU A 71 1.02 -11.16 -0.69
CA LEU A 71 0.68 -12.09 0.40
C LEU A 71 0.45 -13.49 -0.16
N GLY A 72 -0.38 -13.64 -1.20
CA GLY A 72 -0.63 -14.92 -1.83
C GLY A 72 0.64 -15.58 -2.37
N LEU A 73 1.50 -14.81 -3.05
CA LEU A 73 2.74 -15.32 -3.61
C LEU A 73 3.74 -15.74 -2.53
N THR A 74 3.92 -14.93 -1.49
CA THR A 74 4.84 -15.23 -0.39
C THR A 74 4.36 -16.41 0.45
N THR A 75 3.05 -16.50 0.71
CA THR A 75 2.45 -17.65 1.39
C THR A 75 2.59 -18.92 0.54
N ALA A 76 2.29 -18.86 -0.76
CA ALA A 76 2.45 -20.00 -1.66
C ALA A 76 3.90 -20.49 -1.70
N LEU A 77 4.86 -19.56 -1.78
CA LEU A 77 6.29 -19.89 -1.77
C LEU A 77 6.73 -20.52 -0.44
N ALA A 78 6.30 -19.98 0.70
CA ALA A 78 6.61 -20.53 2.01
C ALA A 78 6.06 -21.95 2.17
N VAL A 79 4.82 -22.16 1.74
CA VAL A 79 4.15 -23.46 1.76
C VAL A 79 4.88 -24.47 0.86
N LEU A 80 5.36 -24.04 -0.31
CA LEU A 80 6.18 -24.86 -1.22
C LEU A 80 7.54 -25.24 -0.63
N VAL A 81 8.22 -24.31 0.04
CA VAL A 81 9.52 -24.59 0.68
C VAL A 81 9.35 -25.56 1.85
N LEU A 82 8.31 -25.37 2.67
CA LEU A 82 8.03 -26.24 3.81
C LEU A 82 7.64 -27.65 3.36
N SER A 83 6.80 -27.78 2.33
CA SER A 83 6.41 -29.08 1.79
C SER A 83 7.56 -29.80 1.10
N ALA A 84 8.48 -29.07 0.46
CA ALA A 84 9.67 -29.66 -0.12
C ALA A 84 10.64 -30.16 0.96
N GLY A 85 10.78 -29.40 2.05
CA GLY A 85 11.62 -29.76 3.19
C GLY A 85 11.08 -30.93 4.02
N TRP A 86 9.76 -31.06 4.18
CA TRP A 86 9.13 -32.17 4.93
C TRP A 86 8.73 -33.37 4.07
N GLY A 87 8.30 -33.14 2.83
CA GLY A 87 7.77 -34.16 1.91
C GLY A 87 8.81 -34.79 0.98
N GLY A 88 10.07 -34.41 1.11
CA GLY A 88 11.18 -34.89 0.27
C GLY A 88 11.49 -36.39 0.38
N SER A 89 10.97 -37.11 1.39
CA SER A 89 11.22 -38.55 1.54
C SER A 89 10.28 -39.44 0.73
N ASP A 90 9.00 -39.07 0.56
CA ASP A 90 7.98 -39.94 -0.06
C ASP A 90 7.12 -39.29 -1.15
N GLY A 91 7.35 -38.01 -1.47
CA GLY A 91 6.63 -37.31 -2.54
C GLY A 91 5.14 -37.03 -2.28
N ALA A 92 4.58 -37.55 -1.18
CA ALA A 92 3.18 -37.38 -0.79
C ALA A 92 2.79 -35.90 -0.56
N GLY A 93 3.72 -35.09 -0.02
CA GLY A 93 3.50 -33.66 0.21
C GLY A 93 3.22 -32.88 -1.08
N TYR A 94 3.92 -33.19 -2.18
CA TYR A 94 3.71 -32.51 -3.46
C TYR A 94 2.37 -32.86 -4.12
N ARG A 95 1.88 -34.09 -3.92
CA ARG A 95 0.62 -34.58 -4.53
C ARG A 95 -0.61 -33.93 -3.89
N TRP A 96 -0.62 -33.79 -2.57
CA TRP A 96 -1.69 -33.11 -1.85
C TRP A 96 -1.78 -31.64 -2.27
N MET A 97 -0.64 -30.95 -2.37
CA MET A 97 -0.59 -29.56 -2.84
C MET A 97 -1.04 -29.38 -4.28
N ALA A 98 -0.69 -30.31 -5.17
CA ALA A 98 -1.11 -30.26 -6.56
C ALA A 98 -2.64 -30.34 -6.69
N GLN A 99 -3.30 -31.16 -5.86
CA GLN A 99 -4.76 -31.24 -5.82
C GLN A 99 -5.39 -29.95 -5.28
N GLU A 100 -4.85 -29.38 -4.20
CA GLU A 100 -5.33 -28.11 -3.64
C GLU A 100 -5.14 -26.96 -4.65
N ALA A 101 -4.00 -26.91 -5.34
CA ALA A 101 -3.70 -25.91 -6.36
C ALA A 101 -4.65 -26.00 -7.56
N LEU A 102 -5.00 -27.21 -8.00
CA LEU A 102 -5.99 -27.44 -9.04
C LEU A 102 -7.40 -26.98 -8.61
N ALA A 103 -7.76 -27.18 -7.35
CA ALA A 103 -9.04 -26.69 -6.81
C ALA A 103 -9.09 -25.15 -6.81
N VAL A 104 -8.02 -24.49 -6.34
CA VAL A 104 -7.89 -23.03 -6.38
C VAL A 104 -7.91 -22.48 -7.81
N ALA A 105 -7.21 -23.14 -8.74
CA ALA A 105 -7.22 -22.78 -10.16
C ALA A 105 -8.63 -22.87 -10.76
N GLY A 106 -9.42 -23.89 -10.39
CA GLY A 106 -10.81 -24.02 -10.81
C GLY A 106 -11.69 -22.86 -10.34
N TYR A 107 -11.52 -22.37 -9.10
CA TYR A 107 -12.24 -21.18 -8.63
C TYR A 107 -11.84 -19.91 -9.39
N LEU A 108 -10.55 -19.75 -9.72
CA LEU A 108 -10.07 -18.61 -10.52
C LEU A 108 -10.61 -18.65 -11.95
N GLU A 109 -10.73 -19.83 -12.55
CA GLU A 109 -11.30 -20.02 -13.88
C GLU A 109 -12.79 -19.68 -13.91
N VAL A 110 -13.56 -20.08 -12.89
CA VAL A 110 -14.97 -19.67 -12.74
C VAL A 110 -15.08 -18.16 -12.59
N ALA A 111 -14.25 -17.53 -11.75
CA ALA A 111 -14.26 -16.08 -11.56
C ALA A 111 -13.90 -15.33 -12.86
N ALA A 112 -12.90 -15.81 -13.59
CA ALA A 112 -12.52 -15.27 -14.90
C ALA A 112 -13.64 -15.46 -15.94
N GLY A 113 -14.34 -16.59 -15.91
CA GLY A 113 -15.51 -16.85 -16.75
C GLY A 113 -16.68 -15.91 -16.47
N VAL A 114 -16.97 -15.61 -15.19
CA VAL A 114 -18.00 -14.63 -14.81
C VAL A 114 -17.63 -13.22 -15.29
N LEU A 115 -16.36 -12.82 -15.13
CA LEU A 115 -15.86 -11.55 -15.66
C LEU A 115 -15.93 -11.51 -17.20
N GLY A 116 -15.57 -12.59 -17.88
CA GLY A 116 -15.66 -12.72 -19.33
C GLY A 116 -17.09 -12.62 -19.84
N THR A 117 -18.03 -13.27 -19.17
CA THR A 117 -19.47 -13.20 -19.53
C THR A 117 -20.05 -11.82 -19.27
N LEU A 118 -19.71 -11.16 -18.16
CA LEU A 118 -20.07 -9.76 -17.91
C LEU A 118 -19.51 -8.81 -18.97
N THR A 119 -18.26 -9.02 -19.37
CA THR A 119 -17.58 -8.19 -20.38
C THR A 119 -18.23 -8.39 -21.75
N ASN A 120 -18.48 -9.64 -22.16
CA ASN A 120 -19.16 -9.95 -23.41
C ASN A 120 -20.62 -9.48 -23.41
N ALA A 121 -21.32 -9.57 -22.28
CA ALA A 121 -22.66 -9.00 -22.14
C ALA A 121 -22.62 -7.47 -22.27
N GLY A 122 -21.64 -6.80 -21.65
CA GLY A 122 -21.43 -5.36 -21.81
C GLY A 122 -21.11 -4.96 -23.24
N LEU A 123 -20.28 -5.73 -23.95
CA LEU A 123 -19.95 -5.51 -25.36
C LEU A 123 -21.15 -5.78 -26.28
N ALA A 124 -21.97 -6.80 -25.99
CA ALA A 124 -23.20 -7.09 -26.72
C ALA A 124 -24.25 -5.98 -26.54
N VAL A 125 -24.37 -5.44 -25.31
CA VAL A 125 -25.22 -4.28 -25.02
C VAL A 125 -24.67 -3.02 -25.71
N ALA A 126 -23.35 -2.82 -25.71
CA ALA A 126 -22.71 -1.73 -26.44
C ALA A 126 -22.88 -1.85 -27.97
N GLY A 127 -22.95 -3.07 -28.51
CA GLY A 127 -23.20 -3.33 -29.93
C GLY A 127 -24.66 -3.13 -30.36
N THR A 128 -25.61 -3.20 -29.42
CA THR A 128 -27.04 -2.99 -29.67
C THR A 128 -27.48 -1.54 -29.45
N LEU A 129 -26.74 -0.78 -28.64
CA LEU A 129 -26.93 0.66 -28.46
C LEU A 129 -26.22 1.40 -29.60
N GLY A 130 -26.98 2.04 -30.49
CA GLY A 130 -26.41 2.84 -31.59
C GLY A 130 -25.41 3.90 -31.09
N PRO A 131 -24.40 4.31 -31.90
CA PRO A 131 -23.27 5.15 -31.48
C PRO A 131 -23.66 6.44 -30.74
N ALA A 132 -24.83 6.98 -31.03
CA ALA A 132 -25.38 8.18 -30.38
C ALA A 132 -25.55 8.03 -28.85
N TRP A 133 -25.87 6.84 -28.34
CA TRP A 133 -26.04 6.60 -26.90
C TRP A 133 -24.72 6.57 -26.15
N ILE A 134 -23.65 6.07 -26.79
CA ILE A 134 -22.29 6.06 -26.23
C ILE A 134 -21.78 7.50 -26.10
N TRP A 135 -21.97 8.32 -27.15
CA TRP A 135 -21.64 9.75 -27.10
C TRP A 135 -22.51 10.53 -26.11
N GLY A 136 -23.80 10.18 -25.97
CA GLY A 136 -24.70 10.76 -24.97
C GLY A 136 -24.25 10.47 -23.54
N ALA A 137 -23.93 9.21 -23.23
CA ALA A 137 -23.43 8.82 -21.91
C ALA A 137 -22.07 9.49 -21.60
N ALA A 138 -21.15 9.53 -22.57
CA ALA A 138 -19.87 10.21 -22.44
C ALA A 138 -20.02 11.72 -22.21
N ALA A 139 -20.95 12.37 -22.91
CA ALA A 139 -21.24 13.79 -22.74
C ALA A 139 -21.81 14.09 -21.35
N VAL A 140 -22.72 13.26 -20.84
CA VAL A 140 -23.29 13.40 -19.49
C VAL A 140 -22.21 13.16 -18.42
N ALA A 141 -21.38 12.14 -18.57
CA ALA A 141 -20.27 11.88 -17.66
C ALA A 141 -19.24 13.03 -17.66
N GLY A 142 -18.90 13.56 -18.83
CA GLY A 142 -18.04 14.74 -18.97
C GLY A 142 -18.64 15.98 -18.30
N ALA A 143 -19.95 16.22 -18.48
CA ALA A 143 -20.64 17.33 -17.83
C ALA A 143 -20.63 17.21 -16.30
N CYS A 144 -20.89 16.02 -15.75
CA CYS A 144 -20.80 15.75 -14.31
C CYS A 144 -19.38 15.92 -13.76
N TYR A 145 -18.37 15.51 -14.52
CA TYR A 145 -16.97 15.68 -14.12
C TYR A 145 -16.57 17.16 -14.10
N LEU A 146 -16.97 17.91 -15.12
CA LEU A 146 -16.70 19.35 -15.22
C LEU A 146 -17.44 20.16 -14.15
N THR A 147 -18.68 19.80 -13.80
CA THR A 147 -19.38 20.45 -12.68
C THR A 147 -18.71 20.16 -11.36
N THR A 148 -18.20 18.95 -11.14
CA THR A 148 -17.45 18.60 -9.91
C THR A 148 -16.15 19.40 -9.81
N LEU A 149 -15.38 19.50 -10.90
CA LEU A 149 -14.17 20.33 -10.94
C LEU A 149 -14.48 21.83 -10.82
N GLY A 150 -15.55 22.29 -11.46
CA GLY A 150 -16.04 23.66 -11.38
C GLY A 150 -16.44 24.03 -9.96
N LEU A 151 -17.19 23.17 -9.27
CA LEU A 151 -17.59 23.38 -7.88
C LEU A 151 -16.37 23.41 -6.95
N GLY A 152 -15.42 22.49 -7.15
CA GLY A 152 -14.19 22.44 -6.36
C GLY A 152 -13.34 23.71 -6.52
N THR A 153 -13.17 24.18 -7.74
CA THR A 153 -12.43 25.42 -8.04
C THR A 153 -13.15 26.67 -7.55
N PHE A 154 -14.49 26.70 -7.62
CA PHE A 154 -15.30 27.80 -7.10
C PHE A 154 -15.24 27.89 -5.57
N CYS A 155 -15.37 26.76 -4.87
CA CYS A 155 -15.23 26.69 -3.41
C CYS A 155 -13.83 27.10 -2.95
N TYR A 156 -12.77 26.67 -3.66
CA TYR A 156 -11.40 27.09 -3.37
C TYR A 156 -11.22 28.62 -3.49
N ARG A 157 -11.78 29.22 -4.56
CA ARG A 157 -11.70 30.67 -4.78
C ARG A 157 -12.47 31.49 -3.74
N LEU A 158 -13.64 31.03 -3.32
CA LEU A 158 -14.43 31.68 -2.28
C LEU A 158 -13.71 31.69 -0.93
N VAL A 159 -13.01 30.60 -0.58
CA VAL A 159 -12.22 30.53 0.66
C VAL A 159 -10.96 31.40 0.55
N SER A 160 -10.27 31.40 -0.59
CA SER A 160 -9.06 32.20 -0.77
C SER A 160 -9.30 33.72 -0.84
N GLN A 161 -10.53 34.16 -1.12
CA GLN A 161 -10.90 35.58 -1.10
C GLN A 161 -11.30 36.09 0.29
N ARG A 162 -11.56 35.17 1.25
CA ARG A 162 -12.01 35.48 2.62
C ARG A 162 -10.87 35.52 3.65
N ILE A 163 -9.65 35.14 3.25
CA ILE A 163 -8.41 35.16 4.04
C ILE A 163 -7.52 36.27 3.48
#